data_AF-A0AAD5J3E8-F1
#
_entry.id   AF-A0AAD5J3E8-F1
#
_cell.length_a   1.000
_cell.length_b   1.000
_cell.length_c   1.000
_cell.angle_alpha   90.00
_cell.angle_beta   90.00
_cell.angle_gamma   90.00
#
_symmetry.space_group_name_H-M   'P 1'
#
loop_
_entity.id
_entity.type
_entity.pdbx_description
1 polymer ?
#
loop_
_entity_poly.entity_id
_entity_poly.type
_entity_poly.pdbx_seq_one_letter_code
_entity_poly.pdbx_strand_id
1 'polypeptide(L)'
;MLVEWESDCSCFSQINEFVKRARAAKIHAYIISHLKKEMPAMIGKAKTQQRLIDNLADEFGKVQREHHLPPGDFPNVEHFKEVLSGYNFDKFEKLKPKMVQSVDDMLGYGIPDLLKNFRNPYD
;
A
#
# COMPACT_ATOMS: atom_id res chain seq x y z
N MET A 1 17.58 -10.41 -20.15
CA MET A 1 16.84 -11.66 -19.86
C MET A 1 15.36 -11.30 -19.80
N LEU A 2 14.84 -10.97 -20.97
CA LEU A 2 13.44 -10.61 -21.20
C LEU A 2 13.06 -11.39 -22.45
N VAL A 3 11.79 -11.80 -22.51
CA VAL A 3 11.14 -12.50 -23.63
C VAL A 3 11.38 -14.01 -23.66
N GLU A 4 10.53 -14.77 -22.96
CA GLU A 4 10.02 -16.11 -23.34
C GLU A 4 9.07 -16.68 -22.27
N TRP A 5 7.99 -15.95 -21.94
CA TRP A 5 6.84 -16.52 -21.22
C TRP A 5 5.59 -16.38 -22.08
N GLU A 6 5.66 -17.00 -23.25
CA GLU A 6 4.55 -17.11 -24.19
C GLU A 6 3.65 -18.27 -23.75
N SER A 7 2.93 -18.09 -22.63
CA SER A 7 1.86 -18.98 -22.13
C SER A 7 1.12 -18.31 -20.95
N ASP A 8 0.64 -17.07 -21.12
CA ASP A 8 -0.10 -16.35 -20.06
C ASP A 8 -1.53 -16.90 -19.94
N CYS A 9 -1.66 -17.97 -19.16
CA CYS A 9 -2.93 -18.48 -18.65
C CYS A 9 -3.63 -17.39 -17.81
N SER A 10 -4.97 -17.31 -17.86
CA SER A 10 -5.78 -16.32 -17.11
C SER A 10 -5.46 -16.24 -15.60
N CYS A 11 -4.83 -17.27 -15.02
CA CYS A 11 -4.40 -17.28 -13.63
C CYS A 11 -3.21 -16.33 -13.35
N PHE A 12 -2.27 -16.16 -14.29
CA PHE A 12 -1.09 -15.29 -14.09
C PHE A 12 -1.48 -13.81 -14.09
N SER A 13 -2.41 -13.41 -14.95
CA SER A 13 -2.94 -12.04 -14.96
C SER A 13 -3.72 -11.71 -13.68
N GLN A 14 -4.51 -12.66 -13.17
CA GLN A 14 -5.21 -12.54 -11.88
C GLN A 14 -4.25 -12.42 -10.69
N ILE A 15 -3.19 -13.23 -10.66
CA ILE A 15 -2.17 -13.18 -9.61
C ILE A 15 -1.42 -11.85 -9.66
N ASN A 16 -1.04 -11.38 -10.84
CA ASN A 16 -0.38 -10.08 -11.00
C ASN A 16 -1.29 -8.92 -10.53
N GLU A 17 -2.58 -8.97 -10.84
CA GLU A 17 -3.58 -8.00 -10.39
C GLU A 17 -3.72 -8.02 -8.87
N PHE A 18 -3.76 -9.20 -8.27
CA PHE A 18 -3.76 -9.38 -6.82
C PHE A 18 -2.49 -8.83 -6.16
N VAL A 19 -1.30 -9.11 -6.70
CA VAL A 19 -0.03 -8.55 -6.21
C VAL A 19 -0.05 -7.02 -6.24
N LYS A 20 -0.53 -6.43 -7.33
CA LYS A 20 -0.67 -4.97 -7.46
C LYS A 20 -1.62 -4.41 -6.40
N ARG A 21 -2.76 -5.05 -6.16
CA ARG A 21 -3.73 -4.64 -5.12
C ARG A 21 -3.17 -4.76 -3.71
N ALA A 22 -2.53 -5.89 -3.39
CA ALA A 22 -1.94 -6.11 -2.07
C ALA A 22 -0.87 -5.06 -1.75
N ARG A 23 -0.05 -4.72 -2.76
CA ARG A 23 0.95 -3.66 -2.66
C ARG A 23 0.28 -2.30 -2.44
N ALA A 24 -0.71 -1.95 -3.26
CA ALA A 24 -1.46 -0.70 -3.10
C ALA A 24 -2.12 -0.58 -1.70
N ALA A 25 -2.70 -1.67 -1.19
CA ALA A 25 -3.26 -1.71 0.16
C ALA A 25 -2.20 -1.49 1.25
N LYS A 26 -1.01 -2.08 1.09
CA LYS A 26 0.13 -1.84 1.99
C LYS A 26 0.56 -0.37 1.97
N ILE A 27 0.66 0.26 0.80
CA ILE A 27 0.97 1.70 0.66
C ILE A 27 -0.10 2.55 1.36
N HIS A 28 -1.38 2.29 1.10
CA HIS A 28 -2.50 3.01 1.75
C HIS A 28 -2.43 2.89 3.28
N ALA A 29 -2.11 1.70 3.79
CA ALA A 29 -1.97 1.48 5.23
C ALA A 29 -0.82 2.31 5.84
N TYR A 30 0.32 2.42 5.16
CA TYR A 30 1.42 3.27 5.62
C TYR A 30 1.04 4.74 5.65
N ILE A 31 0.40 5.24 4.59
CA ILE A 31 -0.06 6.63 4.50
C ILE A 31 -1.02 6.94 5.65
N ILE A 32 -2.05 6.12 5.84
CA ILE A 32 -3.06 6.31 6.90
C ILE A 32 -2.41 6.28 8.29
N SER A 33 -1.49 5.34 8.53
CA SER A 33 -0.78 5.26 9.81
C SER A 33 0.14 6.45 10.05
N HIS A 34 0.80 6.96 9.00
CA HIS A 34 1.64 8.15 9.08
C HIS A 34 0.80 9.39 9.42
N LEU A 35 -0.33 9.57 8.74
CA LEU A 35 -1.28 10.64 9.06
C LEU A 35 -1.80 10.54 10.49
N LYS A 36 -2.11 9.33 10.98
CA LYS A 36 -2.52 9.11 12.38
C LYS A 36 -1.41 9.45 13.37
N LYS A 37 -0.14 9.21 13.04
CA LYS A 37 1.03 9.51 13.87
C LYS A 37 1.27 11.02 14.00
N GLU A 38 1.01 11.77 12.92
CA GLU A 38 1.16 13.24 12.90
C GLU A 38 -0.03 13.99 13.56
N MET A 39 -1.12 13.29 13.89
CA MET A 39 -2.28 13.90 14.55
C MET A 39 -1.99 14.24 16.02
N PRO A 40 -2.42 15.42 16.51
CA PRO A 40 -2.26 15.79 17.90
C PRO A 40 -3.27 15.04 18.79
N ALA A 41 -2.82 14.59 19.97
CA ALA A 41 -3.65 13.81 20.87
C ALA A 41 -4.75 14.62 21.57
N MET A 42 -4.51 15.92 21.86
CA MET A 42 -5.39 16.72 22.73
C MET A 42 -6.07 17.91 22.03
N ILE A 43 -5.32 18.86 21.46
CA ILE A 43 -5.88 20.14 20.94
C ILE A 43 -5.41 20.39 19.49
N GLY A 44 -6.26 21.03 18.67
CA GLY A 44 -5.90 21.47 17.32
C GLY A 44 -6.09 20.44 16.21
N LYS A 45 -6.83 19.35 16.48
CA LYS A 45 -7.05 18.23 15.53
C LYS A 45 -7.52 18.68 14.14
N ALA A 46 -8.52 19.56 14.07
CA ALA A 46 -9.03 20.06 12.80
C ALA A 46 -7.98 20.85 12.01
N LYS A 47 -7.23 21.73 12.69
CA LYS A 47 -6.16 22.53 12.08
C LYS A 47 -5.02 21.65 11.57
N THR A 48 -4.62 20.64 12.34
CA THR A 48 -3.58 19.71 11.92
C THR A 48 -4.04 18.81 10.78
N GLN A 49 -5.28 18.32 10.81
CA GLN A 49 -5.85 17.54 9.72
C GLN A 49 -5.83 18.34 8.41
N GLN A 50 -6.29 19.60 8.44
CA GLN A 50 -6.24 20.46 7.25
C GLN A 50 -4.80 20.65 6.76
N ARG A 51 -3.86 20.95 7.66
CA ARG A 51 -2.43 21.08 7.32
C ARG A 51 -1.87 19.82 6.67
N LEU A 52 -2.24 18.63 7.15
CA LEU A 52 -1.80 17.35 6.61
C LEU A 52 -2.39 17.09 5.21
N ILE A 53 -3.66 17.45 4.99
CA ILE A 53 -4.32 17.36 3.68
C ILE A 53 -3.67 18.36 2.70
N ASP A 54 -3.41 19.58 3.12
CA ASP A 54 -2.80 20.61 2.27
C ASP A 54 -1.39 20.18 1.81
N ASN A 55 -0.60 19.62 2.75
CA ASN A 55 0.77 19.15 2.52
C ASN A 55 0.86 17.65 2.19
N LEU A 56 -0.22 17.02 1.71
CA LEU A 56 -0.26 15.57 1.51
C LEU A 56 0.85 15.05 0.58
N ALA A 57 1.25 15.84 -0.43
CA ALA A 57 2.34 15.48 -1.34
C ALA A 57 3.68 15.30 -0.60
N ASP A 58 3.97 16.18 0.35
CA ASP A 58 5.19 16.08 1.17
C ASP A 58 5.11 14.90 2.13
N GLU A 59 3.93 14.64 2.70
CA GLU A 59 3.72 13.47 3.56
C GLU A 59 3.91 12.16 2.78
N PHE A 60 3.46 12.08 1.52
CA PHE A 60 3.74 10.94 0.64
C PHE A 60 5.24 10.77 0.41
N GLY A 61 5.96 11.85 0.14
CA GLY A 61 7.41 11.83 -0.02
C GLY A 61 8.16 11.36 1.25
N LYS A 62 7.66 11.68 2.44
CA LYS A 62 8.21 11.15 3.70
C LYS A 62 7.98 9.64 3.81
N VAL A 63 6.74 9.18 3.61
CA VAL A 63 6.38 7.75 3.65
C VAL A 63 7.19 6.95 2.62
N GLN A 64 7.38 7.51 1.43
CA GLN A 64 8.19 6.91 0.37
C GLN A 64 9.64 6.68 0.81
N ARG A 65 10.26 7.69 1.42
CA ARG A 65 11.66 7.60 1.90
C ARG A 65 11.80 6.71 3.13
N GLU A 66 10.85 6.78 4.07
CA GLU A 66 10.89 5.99 5.30
C GLU A 66 10.76 4.49 5.01
N HIS A 67 9.90 4.12 4.06
CA HIS A 67 9.60 2.72 3.74
C HIS A 67 10.19 2.22 2.41
N HIS A 68 11.01 3.03 1.73
CA HIS A 68 11.70 2.69 0.47
C HIS A 68 10.73 2.20 -0.62
N LEU A 69 9.61 2.91 -0.75
CA LEU A 69 8.51 2.51 -1.63
C LEU A 69 8.69 3.11 -3.04
N PRO A 70 8.36 2.37 -4.11
CA PRO A 70 8.46 2.92 -5.46
C PRO A 70 7.33 3.92 -5.71
N PRO A 71 7.59 5.00 -6.47
CA PRO A 71 6.62 6.08 -6.69
C PRO A 71 5.39 5.61 -7.49
N GLY A 72 5.52 4.57 -8.31
CA GLY A 72 4.43 4.06 -9.15
C GLY A 72 3.29 3.38 -8.38
N ASP A 73 3.49 3.03 -7.11
CA ASP A 73 2.45 2.40 -6.29
C ASP A 73 1.62 3.42 -5.48
N PHE A 74 1.97 4.71 -5.53
CA PHE A 74 1.26 5.74 -4.78
C PHE A 74 0.00 6.20 -5.51
N PRO A 75 -1.10 6.43 -4.77
CA PRO A 75 -2.33 6.95 -5.35
C PRO A 75 -2.14 8.41 -5.79
N ASN A 76 -3.04 8.88 -6.67
CA ASN A 76 -3.08 10.29 -7.06
C ASN A 76 -3.35 11.17 -5.83
N VAL A 77 -2.48 12.16 -5.60
CA VAL A 77 -2.51 13.03 -4.42
C VAL A 77 -3.82 13.82 -4.34
N GLU A 78 -4.29 14.41 -5.45
CA GLU A 78 -5.52 15.22 -5.45
C GLU A 78 -6.75 14.39 -5.11
N HIS A 79 -6.89 13.22 -5.74
CA HIS A 79 -7.98 12.30 -5.43
C HIS A 79 -7.95 11.84 -3.97
N PHE A 80 -6.75 11.53 -3.45
CA PHE A 80 -6.59 11.11 -2.06
C PHE A 80 -6.91 12.25 -1.08
N LYS A 81 -6.59 13.50 -1.42
CA LYS A 81 -6.96 14.69 -0.63
C LYS A 81 -8.48 14.84 -0.53
N GLU A 82 -9.19 14.74 -1.64
CA GLU A 82 -10.66 14.84 -1.67
C GLU A 82 -11.29 13.77 -0.77
N VAL A 83 -10.88 12.52 -0.93
CA VAL A 83 -11.38 11.40 -0.12
C VAL A 83 -11.09 11.66 1.36
N LEU A 84 -9.84 11.99 1.72
CA LEU A 84 -9.43 12.21 3.09
C LEU A 84 -10.14 13.40 3.77
N SER A 85 -10.55 14.41 3.01
CA SER A 85 -11.28 15.56 3.56
C SER A 85 -12.62 15.17 4.20
N GLY A 86 -13.23 14.07 3.77
CA GLY A 86 -14.45 13.51 4.34
C GLY A 86 -14.25 12.62 5.58
N TYR A 87 -13.00 12.29 5.95
CA TYR A 87 -12.71 11.40 7.08
C TYR A 87 -12.15 12.14 8.29
N ASN A 88 -12.30 11.54 9.47
CA ASN A 88 -11.68 12.00 10.71
C ASN A 88 -10.44 11.16 11.00
N PHE A 89 -9.26 11.79 10.94
CA PHE A 89 -7.97 11.10 11.09
C PHE A 89 -7.77 10.56 12.51
N ASP A 90 -8.50 11.09 13.49
CA ASP A 90 -8.43 10.57 14.86
C ASP A 90 -9.03 9.16 14.99
N LYS A 91 -9.89 8.75 14.05
CA LYS A 91 -10.45 7.40 13.99
C LYS A 91 -9.56 6.40 13.25
N PHE A 92 -8.46 6.86 12.64
CA PHE A 92 -7.57 5.95 11.94
C PHE A 92 -6.86 5.02 12.91
N GLU A 93 -6.76 3.75 12.50
CA GLU A 93 -5.97 2.75 13.21
C GLU A 93 -4.49 2.97 12.97
N LYS A 94 -3.69 2.66 14.00
CA LYS A 94 -2.24 2.59 13.84
C LYS A 94 -1.89 1.34 13.03
N LEU A 95 -0.84 1.43 12.23
CA LEU A 95 -0.32 0.27 11.52
C LEU A 95 0.01 -0.85 12.51
N LYS A 96 -0.47 -2.06 12.22
CA LYS A 96 -0.14 -3.27 12.98
C LYS A 96 1.01 -3.97 12.24
N PRO A 97 2.25 -3.98 12.79
CA PRO A 97 3.40 -4.57 12.09
C PRO A 97 3.18 -6.03 11.69
N LYS A 98 2.47 -6.79 12.52
CA LYS A 98 2.11 -8.19 12.23
C LYS A 98 1.29 -8.34 10.94
N MET A 99 0.34 -7.43 10.69
CA MET A 99 -0.50 -7.49 9.49
C MET A 99 0.32 -7.19 8.24
N VAL A 100 1.26 -6.25 8.33
CA VAL A 100 2.17 -5.92 7.22
C VAL A 100 3.10 -7.08 6.93
N GLN A 101 3.66 -7.69 7.97
CA GLN A 101 4.53 -8.86 7.83
C GLN A 101 3.81 -10.01 7.11
N SER A 102 2.55 -10.30 7.48
CA SER A 102 1.77 -11.33 6.79
C SER A 102 1.56 -11.05 5.30
N VAL A 103 1.38 -9.77 4.91
CA VAL A 103 1.29 -9.38 3.50
C VAL A 103 2.65 -9.55 2.80
N ASP A 104 3.75 -9.20 3.47
CA ASP A 104 5.10 -9.35 2.91
C ASP A 104 5.51 -10.81 2.74
N ASP A 105 5.20 -11.66 3.71
CA ASP A 105 5.47 -13.10 3.64
C ASP A 105 4.67 -13.75 2.51
N MET A 106 3.40 -13.35 2.35
CA MET A 106 2.55 -13.79 1.24
C MET A 106 3.12 -13.34 -0.12
N LEU A 107 3.56 -12.08 -0.25
CA LEU A 107 4.13 -11.57 -1.49
C LEU A 107 5.49 -12.18 -1.81
N GLY A 108 6.32 -12.44 -0.79
CA GLY A 108 7.70 -12.92 -0.94
C GLY A 108 7.83 -14.43 -1.10
N TYR A 109 6.94 -15.20 -0.47
CA TYR A 109 7.03 -16.68 -0.45
C TYR A 109 5.74 -17.34 -0.92
N GLY A 110 4.59 -16.90 -0.39
CA GLY A 110 3.30 -17.52 -0.67
C GLY A 110 2.91 -17.55 -2.15
N ILE A 111 3.02 -16.40 -2.83
CA ILE A 111 2.69 -16.29 -4.26
C ILE A 111 3.72 -17.04 -5.14
N PRO A 112 5.04 -16.85 -4.98
CA PRO A 112 6.03 -17.62 -5.73
C PRO A 112 5.89 -19.13 -5.58
N ASP A 113 5.60 -19.63 -4.37
CA ASP A 113 5.43 -21.07 -4.14
C ASP A 113 4.11 -21.59 -4.74
N LEU A 114 3.03 -20.81 -4.69
CA LEU A 114 1.80 -21.12 -5.41
C LEU A 114 2.08 -21.26 -6.92
N LEU A 115 2.82 -20.33 -7.51
CA LEU A 115 3.18 -20.34 -8.93
C LEU A 115 4.07 -21.54 -9.32
N LYS A 116 4.98 -21.97 -8.45
CA LYS A 116 5.78 -23.19 -8.67
C LYS A 116 4.90 -24.44 -8.71
N ASN A 117 3.94 -24.54 -7.79
CA ASN A 117 3.02 -25.68 -7.75
C ASN A 117 2.08 -25.71 -8.97
N PHE A 118 1.67 -24.55 -9.50
CA PHE A 118 0.89 -24.48 -10.74
C PHE A 118 1.70 -24.81 -12.01
N ARG A 119 3.03 -24.67 -11.97
CA ARG A 119 3.93 -24.98 -13.10
C ARG A 119 4.24 -26.47 -13.27
N ASN A 120 3.72 -27.36 -12.42
CA ASN A 120 3.92 -28.79 -12.59
C ASN A 120 2.65 -29.51 -13.08
N PRO A 121 2.39 -29.55 -14.41
CA PRO A 121 1.39 -30.45 -14.99
C PRO A 121 1.94 -31.87 -15.25
N TYR A 122 3.23 -32.15 -14.94
CA TYR A 122 3.87 -33.45 -15.14
C TYR A 122 4.88 -33.76 -14.02
N ASP A 123 4.37 -34.00 -12.82
CA ASP A 123 4.64 -35.25 -12.09
C ASP A 123 3.37 -36.12 -12.17
#